data_AF-A0A8S0ZS99-F1
#
_entry.id   AF-A0A8S0ZS99-F1
#
_cell.length_a   1.000
_cell.length_b   1.000
_cell.length_c   1.000
_cell.angle_alpha   90.00
_cell.angle_beta   90.00
_cell.angle_gamma   90.00
#
_symmetry.space_group_name_H-M   'P 1'
#
loop_
_entity.id
_entity.type
_entity.pdbx_description
1 polymer ?
#
loop_
_entity_poly.entity_id
_entity_poly.type
_entity_poly.pdbx_seq_one_letter_code
_entity_poly.pdbx_strand_id
1 'polypeptide(L)'
;MGRDTCSFIGKVLKHLGTNNNICNISMAEGIFPKSFKRAVVHPIFKGGDRDSVNNYRPISVLPALSKILEKLLDTRLTNFLQKNSILAPNQFGFRVGMSTEDAVASLVDEIVNSLENGQKCLSIFLDLTKAFDTVSVPHLLRDMERMGIRGYALGIFKDYLSDRTQCVKIDDIVSSSEPLLFGVPQGSILGPTLFLLYINSLCTLSLPYSSIITYADDTAILVRGSDWPLVFAVQNALLIV
;
A
#
# COMPACT_ATOMS: atom_id res chain seq x y z
N MET A 1 -16.69 21.58 -20.42
CA MET A 1 -17.06 20.43 -19.56
C MET A 1 -16.42 20.45 -18.16
N GLY A 2 -15.82 21.55 -17.69
CA GLY A 2 -15.09 21.59 -16.40
C GLY A 2 -15.67 22.47 -15.28
N ARG A 3 -16.68 23.31 -15.55
CA ARG A 3 -17.28 24.22 -14.54
C ARG A 3 -18.41 23.54 -13.74
N ASP A 4 -19.16 22.64 -14.37
CA ASP A 4 -20.30 21.97 -13.73
C ASP A 4 -19.89 20.89 -12.74
N THR A 5 -18.77 20.20 -12.99
CA THR A 5 -18.20 19.19 -12.08
C THR A 5 -17.71 19.81 -10.77
N CYS A 6 -17.04 20.96 -10.83
CA CYS A 6 -16.58 21.67 -9.62
C CYS A 6 -17.76 22.22 -8.80
N SER A 7 -18.81 22.74 -9.47
CA SER A 7 -20.05 23.19 -8.82
C SER A 7 -20.81 22.05 -8.14
N PHE A 8 -20.89 20.89 -8.80
CA PHE A 8 -21.50 19.69 -8.24
C PHE A 8 -20.71 19.14 -7.06
N ILE A 9 -19.39 19.03 -7.19
CA ILE A 9 -18.49 18.60 -6.09
C ILE A 9 -18.61 19.56 -4.90
N GLY A 10 -18.64 20.88 -5.13
CA GLY A 10 -18.82 21.87 -4.07
C GLY A 10 -20.15 21.73 -3.31
N LYS A 11 -21.25 21.43 -4.03
CA LYS A 11 -22.57 21.18 -3.42
C LYS A 11 -22.59 19.87 -2.63
N VAL A 12 -22.00 18.81 -3.17
CA VAL A 12 -21.87 17.51 -2.49
C VAL A 12 -21.03 17.67 -1.22
N LEU A 13 -19.86 18.33 -1.29
CA LEU A 13 -18.99 18.60 -0.13
C LEU A 13 -19.70 19.40 0.97
N LYS A 14 -20.57 20.34 0.61
CA LYS A 14 -21.35 21.13 1.59
C LYS A 14 -22.36 20.27 2.37
N HIS A 15 -22.93 19.24 1.74
CA HIS A 15 -23.79 18.27 2.43
C HIS A 15 -22.96 17.26 3.23
N LEU A 16 -21.76 16.94 2.77
CA LEU A 16 -20.84 16.05 3.48
C LEU A 16 -20.25 16.67 4.77
N GLY A 17 -20.23 18.00 4.90
CA GLY A 17 -19.80 18.69 6.12
C GLY A 17 -20.81 18.65 7.27
N THR A 18 -22.01 18.09 7.07
CA THR A 18 -23.06 18.03 8.10
C THR A 18 -22.90 16.80 9.00
N ASN A 19 -23.31 16.89 10.26
CA ASN A 19 -23.22 15.77 11.23
C ASN A 19 -23.99 14.50 10.79
N ASN A 20 -24.96 14.62 9.87
CA ASN A 20 -25.78 13.52 9.34
C ASN A 20 -25.35 13.03 7.94
N ASN A 21 -24.13 13.36 7.51
CA ASN A 21 -23.54 12.80 6.31
C ASN A 21 -23.14 11.32 6.53
N ILE A 22 -23.39 10.48 5.51
CA ILE A 22 -22.88 9.11 5.39
C ILE A 22 -21.41 8.94 5.83
N CYS A 23 -20.49 9.88 5.54
CA CYS A 23 -19.10 9.75 6.01
C CYS A 23 -18.97 9.85 7.53
N ASN A 24 -19.69 10.77 8.17
CA ASN A 24 -19.62 10.95 9.63
C ASN A 24 -20.27 9.77 10.34
N ILE A 25 -21.41 9.29 9.84
CA ILE A 25 -22.10 8.09 10.34
C ILE A 25 -21.17 6.88 10.18
N SER A 26 -20.61 6.67 8.98
CA SER A 26 -19.65 5.59 8.72
C SER A 26 -18.49 5.58 9.70
N MET A 27 -17.87 6.73 9.96
CA MET A 27 -16.75 6.84 10.90
C MET A 27 -17.16 6.64 12.36
N ALA A 28 -18.33 7.13 12.76
CA ALA A 28 -18.84 6.99 14.12
C ALA A 28 -19.26 5.55 14.44
N GLU A 29 -19.83 4.85 13.47
CA GLU A 29 -20.29 3.46 13.64
C GLU A 29 -19.21 2.43 13.29
N GLY A 30 -18.15 2.85 12.60
CA GLY A 30 -17.13 1.93 12.11
C GLY A 30 -17.59 1.08 10.93
N ILE A 31 -18.50 1.60 10.09
CA ILE A 31 -19.15 0.87 9.00
C ILE A 31 -18.89 1.56 7.66
N PHE A 32 -18.34 0.82 6.70
CA PHE A 32 -18.15 1.27 5.34
C PHE A 32 -19.36 0.86 4.45
N PRO A 33 -19.97 1.79 3.71
CA PRO A 33 -21.21 1.48 2.99
C PRO A 33 -21.05 0.34 1.98
N LYS A 34 -21.95 -0.67 2.03
CA LYS A 34 -21.88 -1.85 1.15
C LYS A 34 -21.89 -1.48 -0.34
N SER A 35 -22.66 -0.47 -0.73
CA SER A 35 -22.70 0.03 -2.12
C SER A 35 -21.37 0.59 -2.62
N PHE A 36 -20.43 0.91 -1.71
CA PHE A 36 -19.10 1.43 -2.03
C PHE A 36 -18.05 0.31 -2.17
N LYS A 37 -18.38 -0.93 -1.77
CA LYS A 37 -17.43 -2.05 -1.73
C LYS A 37 -17.30 -2.82 -3.05
N ARG A 38 -18.13 -2.51 -4.06
CA ARG A 38 -18.09 -3.17 -5.38
C ARG A 38 -17.12 -2.45 -6.32
N ALA A 39 -16.17 -3.20 -6.90
CA ALA A 39 -15.24 -2.71 -7.90
C ALA A 39 -15.58 -3.23 -9.31
N VAL A 40 -15.28 -2.42 -10.33
CA VAL A 40 -15.20 -2.88 -11.73
C VAL A 40 -13.74 -2.88 -12.13
N VAL A 41 -13.19 -4.04 -12.45
CA VAL A 41 -11.80 -4.24 -12.82
C VAL A 41 -11.64 -4.06 -14.32
N HIS A 42 -10.74 -3.15 -14.69
CA HIS A 42 -10.30 -2.92 -16.06
C HIS A 42 -8.86 -3.43 -16.21
N PRO A 43 -8.64 -4.54 -16.95
CA PRO A 43 -7.32 -5.04 -17.22
C PRO A 43 -6.53 -4.06 -18.10
N ILE A 44 -5.36 -3.61 -17.65
CA ILE A 44 -4.45 -2.78 -18.44
C ILE A 44 -3.25 -3.62 -18.87
N PHE A 45 -3.03 -3.73 -20.18
CA PHE A 45 -1.91 -4.48 -20.72
C PHE A 45 -0.56 -3.84 -20.35
N LYS A 46 0.33 -4.63 -19.72
CA LYS A 46 1.67 -4.21 -19.25
C LYS A 46 2.77 -4.50 -20.29
N GLY A 47 2.53 -5.40 -21.25
CA GLY A 47 3.51 -5.81 -22.27
C GLY A 47 3.70 -7.33 -22.33
N GLY A 48 4.43 -7.83 -23.34
CA GLY A 48 4.63 -9.27 -23.55
C GLY A 48 3.55 -9.92 -24.42
N ASP A 49 3.17 -11.15 -24.10
CA ASP A 49 2.11 -11.88 -24.78
C ASP A 49 0.72 -11.40 -24.33
N ARG A 50 -0.18 -11.11 -25.29
CA ARG A 50 -1.55 -10.63 -25.02
C ARG A 50 -2.48 -11.73 -24.53
N ASP A 51 -2.16 -13.00 -24.78
CA ASP A 51 -2.99 -14.13 -24.36
C ASP A 51 -2.66 -14.57 -22.91
N SER A 52 -1.57 -14.06 -22.34
CA SER A 52 -1.21 -14.30 -20.94
C SER A 52 -1.88 -13.31 -20.00
N VAL A 53 -2.77 -13.80 -19.14
CA VAL A 53 -3.47 -12.99 -18.12
C VAL A 53 -2.50 -12.28 -17.17
N ASN A 54 -1.32 -12.86 -16.91
CA ASN A 54 -0.31 -12.26 -16.03
C ASN A 54 0.31 -10.98 -16.60
N ASN A 55 0.13 -10.72 -17.90
CA ASN A 55 0.60 -9.51 -18.57
C ASN A 55 -0.38 -8.33 -18.46
N TYR A 56 -1.43 -8.46 -17.64
CA TYR A 56 -2.40 -7.40 -17.39
C TYR A 56 -2.39 -6.98 -15.91
N ARG A 57 -2.56 -5.67 -15.68
CA ARG A 57 -2.78 -5.09 -14.36
C ARG A 57 -4.27 -4.94 -14.09
N PRO A 58 -4.82 -5.49 -12.98
CA PRO A 58 -6.23 -5.36 -12.66
C PRO A 58 -6.52 -4.01 -11.99
N ILE A 59 -6.87 -2.97 -12.75
CA ILE A 59 -7.21 -1.67 -12.16
C ILE A 59 -8.67 -1.64 -11.71
N SER A 60 -8.87 -1.47 -10.41
CA SER A 60 -10.19 -1.38 -9.76
C SER A 60 -10.77 0.02 -9.86
N VAL A 61 -11.85 0.17 -10.62
CA VAL A 61 -12.68 1.37 -10.65
C VAL A 61 -13.74 1.26 -9.56
N LEU A 62 -13.57 2.06 -8.51
CA LEU A 62 -14.49 2.17 -7.38
C LEU A 62 -15.54 3.27 -7.60
N PRO A 63 -16.71 3.17 -6.95
CA PRO A 63 -17.74 4.23 -7.00
C PRO A 63 -17.16 5.59 -6.60
N ALA A 64 -17.51 6.65 -7.33
CA ALA A 64 -16.97 7.98 -7.07
C ALA A 64 -17.22 8.48 -5.63
N LEU A 65 -18.37 8.12 -5.05
CA LEU A 65 -18.69 8.44 -3.65
C LEU A 65 -17.82 7.67 -2.65
N SER A 66 -17.39 6.45 -2.98
CA SER A 66 -16.43 5.68 -2.17
C SER A 66 -15.14 6.47 -1.98
N LYS A 67 -14.64 7.07 -3.07
CA LYS A 67 -13.39 7.84 -3.09
C LYS A 67 -13.42 9.03 -2.13
N ILE A 68 -14.59 9.63 -1.89
CA ILE A 68 -14.73 10.72 -0.93
C ILE A 68 -14.48 10.23 0.50
N LEU A 69 -15.15 9.14 0.90
CA LEU A 69 -14.97 8.54 2.22
C LEU A 69 -13.55 7.98 2.38
N GLU A 70 -13.04 7.27 1.37
CA GLU A 70 -11.66 6.79 1.36
C GLU A 70 -10.67 7.92 1.54
N LYS A 71 -10.84 9.06 0.85
CA LYS A 71 -9.93 10.20 1.00
C LYS A 71 -9.96 10.81 2.39
N LEU A 72 -11.13 10.87 3.02
CA LEU A 72 -11.28 11.34 4.39
C LEU A 72 -10.56 10.41 5.37
N LEU A 73 -10.75 9.09 5.23
CA LEU A 73 -10.08 8.09 6.05
C LEU A 73 -8.57 8.11 5.84
N ASP A 74 -8.12 8.15 4.59
CA ASP A 74 -6.71 8.23 4.21
C ASP A 74 -6.04 9.47 4.81
N THR A 75 -6.69 10.63 4.73
CA THR A 75 -6.15 11.88 5.31
C THR A 75 -6.00 11.77 6.82
N ARG A 76 -6.98 11.20 7.53
CA ARG A 76 -6.89 10.99 8.99
C ARG A 76 -5.82 9.97 9.36
N LEU A 77 -5.75 8.88 8.60
CA LEU A 77 -4.79 7.81 8.80
C LEU A 77 -3.36 8.31 8.57
N THR A 78 -3.06 8.91 7.43
CA THR A 78 -1.73 9.46 7.11
C THR A 78 -1.28 10.51 8.12
N ASN A 79 -2.17 11.42 8.55
CA ASN A 79 -1.85 12.36 9.63
C ASN A 79 -1.50 11.67 10.95
N PHE A 80 -2.24 10.61 11.32
CA PHE A 80 -1.91 9.81 12.51
C PHE A 80 -0.55 9.12 12.37
N LEU A 81 -0.27 8.51 11.21
CA LEU A 81 1.00 7.81 10.97
C LEU A 81 2.20 8.77 11.01
N GLN A 82 2.07 9.96 10.42
CA GLN A 82 3.10 10.98 10.44
C GLN A 82 3.32 11.56 11.84
N LYS A 83 2.24 11.95 12.53
CA LYS A 83 2.32 12.56 13.86
C LYS A 83 3.01 11.65 14.89
N ASN A 84 2.85 10.33 14.74
CA ASN A 84 3.39 9.34 15.67
C ASN A 84 4.61 8.58 15.11
N SER A 85 5.16 8.99 13.95
CA SER A 85 6.30 8.35 13.31
C SER A 85 6.19 6.82 13.19
N ILE A 86 5.01 6.34 12.79
CA ILE A 86 4.69 4.89 12.77
C ILE A 86 5.40 4.17 11.63
N LEU A 87 5.51 4.82 10.46
CA LEU A 87 6.12 4.22 9.28
C LEU A 87 7.64 4.24 9.40
N ALA A 88 8.26 3.12 9.06
CA ALA A 88 9.70 2.95 9.10
C ALA A 88 10.40 4.02 8.23
N PRO A 89 11.50 4.63 8.70
CA PRO A 89 12.14 5.75 8.01
C PRO A 89 12.77 5.35 6.66
N ASN A 90 13.04 4.06 6.47
CA ASN A 90 13.64 3.46 5.29
C ASN A 90 12.63 3.04 4.20
N GLN A 91 11.34 3.33 4.39
CA GLN A 91 10.32 3.20 3.36
C GLN A 91 10.06 4.56 2.73
N PHE A 92 10.30 4.69 1.43
CA PHE A 92 10.22 5.93 0.68
C PHE A 92 8.97 6.00 -0.24
N GLY A 93 8.43 4.85 -0.64
CA GLY A 93 7.30 4.78 -1.56
C GLY A 93 5.99 5.24 -0.93
N PHE A 94 5.13 5.85 -1.74
CA PHE A 94 3.79 6.35 -1.35
C PHE A 94 3.78 7.32 -0.16
N ARG A 95 4.91 7.94 0.18
CA ARG A 95 5.00 8.93 1.25
C ARG A 95 5.13 10.33 0.69
N VAL A 96 4.45 11.27 1.35
CA VAL A 96 4.53 12.69 1.00
C VAL A 96 5.95 13.19 1.29
N GLY A 97 6.56 13.82 0.29
CA GLY A 97 7.90 14.41 0.42
C GLY A 97 9.04 13.40 0.36
N MET A 98 8.79 12.18 -0.13
CA MET A 98 9.81 11.18 -0.42
C MET A 98 9.68 10.72 -1.87
N SER A 99 10.81 10.47 -2.51
CA SER A 99 10.86 10.07 -3.91
C SER A 99 11.75 8.84 -4.14
N THR A 100 11.76 8.37 -5.38
CA THR A 100 12.67 7.31 -5.82
C THR A 100 14.14 7.75 -5.73
N GLU A 101 14.41 9.03 -5.99
CA GLU A 101 15.75 9.61 -5.87
C GLU A 101 16.24 9.56 -4.41
N ASP A 102 15.38 9.84 -3.44
CA ASP A 102 15.74 9.74 -2.01
C ASP A 102 16.10 8.31 -1.62
N ALA A 103 15.33 7.32 -2.10
CA ALA A 103 15.60 5.90 -1.83
C ALA A 103 16.94 5.45 -2.42
N VAL A 104 17.21 5.85 -3.67
CA VAL A 104 18.47 5.53 -4.36
C VAL A 104 19.65 6.25 -3.70
N ALA A 105 19.50 7.53 -3.34
CA ALA A 105 20.52 8.29 -2.62
C ALA A 105 20.85 7.62 -1.29
N SER A 106 19.83 7.22 -0.51
CA SER A 106 20.03 6.50 0.76
C SER A 106 20.79 5.18 0.56
N LEU A 107 20.48 4.41 -0.50
CA LEU A 107 21.20 3.17 -0.80
C LEU A 107 22.66 3.44 -1.20
N VAL A 108 22.89 4.44 -2.05
CA VAL A 108 24.25 4.82 -2.50
C VAL A 108 25.09 5.32 -1.33
N ASP A 109 24.54 6.16 -0.48
CA ASP A 109 25.23 6.68 0.71
C ASP A 109 25.65 5.53 1.63
N GLU A 110 24.79 4.55 1.85
CA GLU A 110 25.11 3.36 2.66
C GLU A 110 26.22 2.51 2.03
N ILE A 111 26.24 2.37 0.70
CA ILE A 111 27.31 1.67 -0.02
C ILE A 111 28.63 2.43 0.12
N VAL A 112 28.64 3.74 -0.14
CA VAL A 112 29.84 4.58 -0.08
C VAL A 112 30.42 4.57 1.33
N ASN A 113 29.61 4.82 2.36
CA ASN A 113 30.04 4.79 3.75
C ASN A 113 30.66 3.44 4.13
N SER A 114 30.09 2.34 3.67
CA SER A 114 30.61 1.01 3.96
C SER A 114 31.96 0.76 3.28
N LEU A 115 32.12 1.19 2.02
CA LEU A 115 33.39 1.10 1.28
C LEU A 115 34.50 1.97 1.92
N GLU A 116 34.16 3.19 2.36
CA GLU A 116 35.10 4.08 3.07
C GLU A 116 35.58 3.49 4.39
N ASN A 117 34.73 2.72 5.08
CA ASN A 117 35.08 1.96 6.28
C ASN A 117 35.83 0.64 5.98
N GLY A 118 36.27 0.43 4.73
CA GLY A 118 37.00 -0.76 4.32
C GLY A 118 36.16 -2.04 4.25
N GLN A 119 34.82 -1.93 4.33
CA GLN A 119 33.92 -3.08 4.29
C GLN A 119 33.64 -3.53 2.85
N LYS A 120 33.31 -4.81 2.69
CA LYS A 120 32.71 -5.38 1.49
C LYS A 120 31.20 -5.23 1.57
N CYS A 121 30.56 -4.98 0.43
CA CYS A 121 29.13 -4.74 0.32
C CYS A 121 28.49 -5.58 -0.78
N LEU A 122 27.27 -6.03 -0.55
CA LEU A 122 26.44 -6.75 -1.51
C LEU A 122 24.98 -6.37 -1.32
N SER A 123 24.29 -6.01 -2.40
CA SER A 123 22.85 -5.71 -2.36
C SER A 123 22.02 -6.87 -2.89
N ILE A 124 20.97 -7.22 -2.16
CA ILE A 124 19.93 -8.18 -2.55
C ILE A 124 18.68 -7.38 -2.90
N PHE A 125 18.14 -7.58 -4.11
CA PHE A 125 16.90 -6.94 -4.53
C PHE A 125 15.75 -7.96 -4.50
N LEU A 126 14.67 -7.62 -3.80
CA LEU A 126 13.48 -8.44 -3.66
C LEU A 126 12.35 -7.81 -4.47
N ASP A 127 11.71 -8.63 -5.30
CA ASP A 127 10.54 -8.28 -6.09
C ASP A 127 9.34 -9.10 -5.61
N LEU A 128 8.30 -8.42 -5.12
CA LEU A 128 7.11 -9.06 -4.56
C LEU A 128 6.06 -9.27 -5.63
N THR A 129 5.80 -10.54 -5.94
CA THR A 129 4.78 -10.88 -6.95
C THR A 129 3.39 -10.47 -6.49
N LYS A 130 2.74 -9.59 -7.27
CA LYS A 130 1.35 -9.14 -7.04
C LYS A 130 1.13 -8.58 -5.62
N ALA A 131 2.06 -7.77 -5.12
CA ALA A 131 2.13 -7.32 -3.74
C ALA A 131 0.80 -6.77 -3.16
N PHE A 132 0.08 -5.97 -3.94
CA PHE A 132 -1.22 -5.41 -3.54
C PHE A 132 -2.34 -6.45 -3.49
N ASP A 133 -2.32 -7.42 -4.40
CA ASP A 133 -3.38 -8.44 -4.52
C ASP A 133 -3.21 -9.57 -3.49
N THR A 134 -2.02 -9.67 -2.88
CA THR A 134 -1.65 -10.73 -1.93
C THR A 134 -1.69 -10.29 -0.46
N VAL A 135 -2.05 -9.03 -0.19
CA VAL A 135 -2.19 -8.51 1.18
C VAL A 135 -3.18 -9.35 1.98
N SER A 136 -2.72 -9.91 3.10
CA SER A 136 -3.57 -10.68 4.01
C SER A 136 -4.33 -9.76 4.95
N VAL A 137 -5.66 -9.68 4.78
CA VAL A 137 -6.54 -8.83 5.60
C VAL A 137 -6.40 -9.10 7.11
N PRO A 138 -6.40 -10.35 7.60
CA PRO A 138 -6.23 -10.61 9.04
C PRO A 138 -4.89 -10.12 9.61
N HIS A 139 -3.80 -10.24 8.83
CA HIS A 139 -2.48 -9.77 9.25
C HIS A 139 -2.41 -8.25 9.27
N LEU A 140 -2.89 -7.59 8.21
CA LEU A 140 -2.99 -6.14 8.15
C LEU A 140 -3.77 -5.57 9.34
N LEU A 141 -4.95 -6.12 9.66
CA LEU A 141 -5.74 -5.64 10.80
C LEU A 141 -5.03 -5.81 12.15
N ARG A 142 -4.28 -6.90 12.33
CA ARG A 142 -3.46 -7.13 13.53
C ARG A 142 -2.34 -6.10 13.65
N ASP A 143 -1.67 -5.79 12.55
CA ASP A 143 -0.60 -4.80 12.54
C ASP A 143 -1.14 -3.39 12.78
N MET A 144 -2.30 -3.04 12.20
CA MET A 144 -3.01 -1.79 12.50
C MET A 144 -3.33 -1.65 14.00
N GLU A 145 -3.80 -2.73 14.63
CA GLU A 145 -4.09 -2.73 16.07
C GLU A 145 -2.83 -2.52 16.94
N ARG A 146 -1.72 -3.16 16.55
CA ARG A 146 -0.40 -2.99 17.19
C ARG A 146 0.14 -1.57 17.03
N MET A 147 -0.12 -0.93 15.89
CA MET A 147 0.21 0.47 15.62
C MET A 147 -0.70 1.47 16.34
N GLY A 148 -1.69 1.00 17.10
CA GLY A 148 -2.57 1.83 17.91
C GLY A 148 -3.89 2.24 17.24
N ILE A 149 -4.20 1.72 16.05
CA ILE A 149 -5.49 1.93 15.39
C ILE A 149 -6.49 0.94 15.99
N ARG A 150 -7.44 1.43 16.80
CA ARG A 150 -8.34 0.59 17.62
C ARG A 150 -9.79 1.06 17.59
N GLY A 151 -10.68 0.25 18.15
CA GLY A 151 -12.11 0.59 18.29
C GLY A 151 -12.78 0.85 16.93
N TYR A 152 -13.63 1.88 16.86
CA TYR A 152 -14.35 2.23 15.62
C TYR A 152 -13.43 2.57 14.45
N ALA A 153 -12.24 3.12 14.71
CA ALA A 153 -11.26 3.40 13.67
C ALA A 153 -10.74 2.11 13.01
N LEU A 154 -10.44 1.07 13.81
CA LEU A 154 -10.11 -0.24 13.25
C LEU A 154 -11.33 -0.91 12.61
N GLY A 155 -12.51 -0.73 13.21
CA GLY A 155 -13.79 -1.24 12.73
C GLY A 155 -14.07 -0.84 11.29
N ILE A 156 -13.91 0.44 10.94
CA ILE A 156 -14.19 0.89 9.57
C ILE A 156 -13.22 0.31 8.55
N PHE A 157 -11.95 0.08 8.89
CA PHE A 157 -10.99 -0.56 7.98
C PHE A 157 -11.27 -2.06 7.83
N LYS A 158 -11.64 -2.73 8.93
CA LYS A 158 -12.10 -4.12 8.89
C LYS A 158 -13.32 -4.25 8.00
N ASP A 159 -14.30 -3.38 8.16
CA ASP A 159 -15.51 -3.40 7.34
C ASP A 159 -15.22 -3.01 5.88
N TYR A 160 -14.37 -2.01 5.63
CA TYR A 160 -13.91 -1.64 4.28
C TYR A 160 -13.30 -2.82 3.51
N LEU A 161 -12.51 -3.67 4.19
CA LEU A 161 -11.83 -4.82 3.60
C LEU A 161 -12.71 -6.08 3.50
N SER A 162 -13.83 -6.13 4.22
CA SER A 162 -14.73 -7.28 4.28
C SER A 162 -15.85 -7.21 3.24
N ASP A 163 -16.34 -8.36 2.79
CA ASP A 163 -17.48 -8.49 1.87
C ASP A 163 -17.37 -7.66 0.59
N ARG A 164 -16.14 -7.47 0.11
CA ARG A 164 -15.86 -6.79 -1.14
C ARG A 164 -16.13 -7.73 -2.31
N THR A 165 -16.63 -7.16 -3.40
CA THR A 165 -16.82 -7.90 -4.65
C THR A 165 -16.24 -7.14 -5.81
N GLN A 166 -15.88 -7.87 -6.86
CA GLN A 166 -15.37 -7.32 -8.10
C GLN A 166 -15.96 -8.05 -9.31
N CYS A 167 -16.10 -7.35 -10.42
CA CYS A 167 -16.31 -7.96 -11.73
C CYS A 167 -15.27 -7.40 -12.71
N VAL A 168 -14.96 -8.14 -13.76
CA VAL A 168 -14.04 -7.70 -14.82
C VAL A 168 -14.87 -7.16 -15.98
N LYS A 169 -14.46 -6.01 -16.51
CA LYS A 169 -15.04 -5.42 -17.72
C LYS A 169 -14.00 -5.35 -18.84
N ILE A 170 -14.32 -5.98 -19.97
CA ILE A 170 -13.54 -5.91 -21.21
C ILE A 170 -14.50 -5.38 -22.29
N ASP A 171 -14.16 -4.24 -22.87
CA ASP A 171 -15.04 -3.49 -23.77
C ASP A 171 -16.44 -3.30 -23.16
N ASP A 172 -17.49 -3.84 -23.78
CA ASP A 172 -18.87 -3.75 -23.29
C ASP A 172 -19.33 -4.99 -22.50
N ILE A 173 -18.46 -5.98 -22.32
CA ILE A 173 -18.77 -7.23 -21.64
C ILE A 173 -18.34 -7.14 -20.17
N VAL A 174 -19.23 -7.54 -19.26
CA VAL A 174 -19.01 -7.56 -17.81
C VAL A 174 -19.19 -8.99 -17.30
N SER A 175 -18.23 -9.48 -16.51
CA SER A 175 -18.29 -10.81 -15.89
C SER A 175 -19.33 -10.90 -14.77
N SER A 176 -19.53 -12.11 -14.24
CA SER A 176 -20.14 -12.28 -12.91
C SER A 176 -19.35 -11.52 -11.84
N SER A 177 -20.05 -11.17 -10.76
CA SER A 177 -19.43 -10.57 -9.58
C SER A 177 -18.86 -11.68 -8.69
N GLU A 178 -17.58 -11.59 -8.38
CA GLU A 178 -16.87 -12.53 -7.51
C GLU A 178 -16.40 -11.83 -6.22
N PRO A 179 -16.28 -12.56 -5.10
CA PRO A 179 -15.74 -12.00 -3.87
C PRO A 179 -14.24 -11.69 -4.00
N LEU A 180 -13.80 -10.61 -3.36
CA LEU A 180 -12.38 -10.28 -3.22
C LEU A 180 -11.89 -10.76 -1.84
N LEU A 181 -11.17 -11.89 -1.84
CA LEU A 181 -10.76 -12.57 -0.60
C LEU A 181 -9.43 -12.06 -0.02
N PHE A 182 -8.56 -11.52 -0.87
CA PHE A 182 -7.23 -11.05 -0.51
C PHE A 182 -6.96 -9.71 -1.18
N GLY A 183 -5.93 -9.04 -0.67
CA GLY A 183 -5.42 -7.83 -1.27
C GLY A 183 -6.17 -6.57 -0.88
N VAL A 184 -5.63 -5.46 -1.37
CA VAL A 184 -6.30 -4.16 -1.35
C VAL A 184 -6.54 -3.73 -2.81
N PRO A 185 -7.68 -3.10 -3.14
CA PRO A 185 -8.00 -2.81 -4.55
C PRO A 185 -6.97 -1.86 -5.18
N GLN A 186 -6.31 -2.29 -6.26
CA GLN A 186 -5.40 -1.44 -7.04
C GLN A 186 -6.19 -0.32 -7.70
N GLY A 187 -5.91 0.94 -7.33
CA GLY A 187 -6.69 2.11 -7.77
C GLY A 187 -7.67 2.66 -6.72
N SER A 188 -7.74 2.04 -5.54
CA SER A 188 -8.32 2.66 -4.35
C SER A 188 -7.43 3.76 -3.79
N ILE A 189 -8.01 4.71 -3.06
CA ILE A 189 -7.25 5.78 -2.40
C ILE A 189 -6.55 5.23 -1.15
N LEU A 190 -7.22 4.33 -0.43
CA LEU A 190 -6.66 3.69 0.77
C LEU A 190 -5.61 2.62 0.46
N GLY A 191 -5.63 2.02 -0.74
CA GLY A 191 -4.77 0.90 -1.10
C GLY A 191 -3.28 1.13 -0.80
N PRO A 192 -2.65 2.20 -1.31
CA PRO A 192 -1.25 2.51 -1.03
C PRO A 192 -0.94 2.63 0.47
N THR A 193 -1.77 3.37 1.23
CA THR A 193 -1.56 3.57 2.66
C THR A 193 -1.72 2.28 3.46
N LEU A 194 -2.72 1.45 3.11
CA LEU A 194 -2.90 0.14 3.74
C LEU A 194 -1.77 -0.83 3.41
N PHE A 195 -1.24 -0.77 2.18
CA PHE A 195 -0.06 -1.54 1.80
C PHE A 195 1.18 -1.11 2.59
N LEU A 196 1.39 0.19 2.80
CA LEU A 196 2.48 0.69 3.64
C LEU A 196 2.40 0.14 5.06
N LEU A 197 1.20 0.06 5.65
CA LEU A 197 1.02 -0.53 6.99
C LEU A 197 1.36 -2.02 7.01
N TYR A 198 0.95 -2.74 5.97
CA TYR A 198 1.22 -4.17 5.83
C TYR A 198 2.72 -4.46 5.73
N ILE A 199 3.44 -3.74 4.86
CA ILE A 199 4.87 -3.97 4.60
C ILE A 199 5.76 -3.35 5.68
N ASN A 200 5.23 -2.52 6.58
CA ASN A 200 6.00 -1.82 7.60
C ASN A 200 6.79 -2.79 8.50
N SER A 201 6.21 -3.95 8.81
CA SER A 201 6.86 -4.98 9.63
C SER A 201 8.17 -5.47 9.01
N LEU A 202 8.19 -5.70 7.68
CA LEU A 202 9.38 -6.02 6.91
C LEU A 202 10.44 -4.90 7.03
N CYS A 203 10.01 -3.65 6.89
CA CYS A 203 10.90 -2.48 6.92
C CYS A 203 11.57 -2.28 8.29
N THR A 204 10.92 -2.73 9.37
CA THR A 204 11.42 -2.63 10.75
C THR A 204 12.28 -3.83 11.20
N LEU A 205 12.52 -4.82 10.34
CA LEU A 205 13.33 -5.99 10.70
C LEU A 205 14.77 -5.56 11.01
N SER A 206 15.23 -5.93 12.20
CA SER A 206 16.64 -5.76 12.59
C SER A 206 17.45 -6.94 12.06
N LEU A 207 18.13 -6.72 10.94
CA LEU A 207 18.99 -7.72 10.31
C LEU A 207 20.47 -7.42 10.63
N PRO A 208 21.20 -8.32 11.32
CA PRO A 208 22.63 -8.13 11.54
C PRO A 208 23.38 -7.91 10.23
N TYR A 209 24.36 -7.02 10.25
CA TYR A 209 25.21 -6.71 9.09
C TYR A 209 24.45 -6.20 7.86
N SER A 210 23.19 -5.79 8.01
CA SER A 210 22.35 -5.45 6.87
C SER A 210 21.53 -4.18 7.12
N SER A 211 21.24 -3.45 6.06
CA SER A 211 20.26 -2.35 6.05
C SER A 211 19.20 -2.62 4.99
N ILE A 212 17.96 -2.28 5.30
CA ILE A 212 16.82 -2.44 4.40
C ILE A 212 16.46 -1.05 3.87
N ILE A 213 16.28 -0.92 2.56
CA ILE A 213 15.78 0.27 1.88
C ILE A 213 14.59 -0.17 1.03
N THR A 214 13.44 0.48 1.16
CA THR A 214 12.22 0.08 0.43
C THR A 214 11.58 1.26 -0.29
N TYR A 215 11.01 0.98 -1.46
CA TYR A 215 10.14 1.89 -2.18
C TYR A 215 8.90 1.13 -2.61
N ALA A 216 7.78 1.35 -1.92
CA ALA A 216 6.58 0.55 -2.07
C ALA A 216 6.90 -0.93 -1.82
N ASP A 217 6.72 -1.79 -2.82
CA ASP A 217 7.02 -3.22 -2.81
C ASP A 217 8.48 -3.55 -3.14
N ASP A 218 9.18 -2.67 -3.87
CA ASP A 218 10.60 -2.85 -4.19
C ASP A 218 11.44 -2.75 -2.91
N THR A 219 12.21 -3.79 -2.62
CA THR A 219 13.04 -3.86 -1.41
C THR A 219 14.48 -4.19 -1.75
N ALA A 220 15.42 -3.36 -1.30
CA ALA A 220 16.84 -3.60 -1.34
C ALA A 220 17.38 -3.89 0.06
N ILE A 221 18.10 -5.00 0.22
CA ILE A 221 18.83 -5.34 1.45
C ILE A 221 20.31 -5.21 1.14
N LEU A 222 20.99 -4.24 1.77
CA LEU A 222 22.43 -4.07 1.66
C LEU A 222 23.12 -4.81 2.79
N VAL A 223 23.88 -5.85 2.46
CA VAL A 223 24.72 -6.63 3.38
C VAL A 223 26.14 -6.07 3.36
N ARG A 224 26.75 -5.90 4.54
CA ARG A 224 28.11 -5.37 4.70
C ARG A 224 28.96 -6.17 5.68
N GLY A 225 30.26 -6.28 5.43
CA GLY A 225 31.17 -7.06 6.30
C GLY A 225 32.64 -6.75 6.08
N SER A 226 33.52 -7.22 6.96
CA SER A 226 34.98 -7.03 6.84
C SER A 226 35.58 -7.71 5.60
N ASP A 227 34.94 -8.78 5.14
CA ASP A 227 35.42 -9.64 4.07
C ASP A 227 34.26 -10.32 3.32
N TRP A 228 34.56 -10.89 2.16
CA TRP A 228 33.58 -11.57 1.32
C TRP A 228 32.98 -12.84 1.97
N PRO A 229 33.74 -13.71 2.67
CA PRO A 229 33.16 -14.84 3.39
C PRO A 229 32.02 -14.47 4.35
N LEU A 230 32.20 -13.41 5.16
CA LEU A 230 31.14 -12.92 6.05
C LEU A 230 29.91 -12.44 5.26
N VAL A 231 30.13 -11.60 4.23
CA VAL A 231 29.04 -11.05 3.40
C VAL A 231 28.23 -12.17 2.74
N PHE A 232 28.89 -13.18 2.15
CA PHE A 232 28.21 -14.32 1.54
C PHE A 232 27.52 -15.21 2.57
N ALA A 233 28.08 -15.39 3.76
CA ALA A 233 27.42 -16.13 4.83
C ALA A 233 26.09 -15.47 5.24
N VAL A 234 26.09 -14.14 5.43
CA VAL A 234 24.88 -13.38 5.76
C VAL A 234 23.87 -13.40 4.61
N GLN A 235 24.32 -13.17 3.37
CA GLN A 235 23.46 -13.23 2.19
C GLN A 235 22.81 -14.60 2.02
N ASN A 236 23.55 -15.69 2.20
CA ASN A 236 22.98 -17.03 2.13
C ASN A 236 21.96 -17.27 3.26
N ALA A 237 22.25 -16.82 4.49
CA ALA A 237 21.30 -16.93 5.60
C ALA A 237 19.98 -16.19 5.32
N LEU A 238 20.02 -15.07 4.59
CA LEU A 238 18.83 -14.31 4.18
C LEU A 238 18.04 -14.97 3.05
N LEU A 239 18.67 -15.79 2.20
CA LEU A 239 18.01 -16.44 1.06
C LEU A 239 17.50 -17.87 1.35
N ILE A 240 17.81 -18.46 2.51
CA ILE A 240 17.37 -19.82 2.88
C ILE A 240 15.99 -19.80 3.58
N VAL A 241 15.02 -19.06 3.02
CA VAL A 241 13.62 -19.05 3.51
C VAL A 241 12.71 -19.74 2.51
#